data_AF-A0A938S8A2-F1
#
_entry.id   AF-A0A938S8A2-F1
#
_cell.length_a   1.000
_cell.length_b   1.000
_cell.length_c   1.000
_cell.angle_alpha   90.00
_cell.angle_beta   90.00
_cell.angle_gamma   90.00
#
_symmetry.space_group_name_H-M   'P 1'
#
loop_
_entity.id
_entity.type
_entity.pdbx_description
1 polymer ?
#
loop_
_entity_poly.entity_id
_entity_poly.type
_entity_poly.pdbx_seq_one_letter_code
_entity_poly.pdbx_strand_id
1 'polypeptide(L)'
;MLYFKVVPQRAMSVDEARRLNQQAFERIWQEAKAGSPKWTKGQWIGLLAGQVVAASLKFDEVLGAIRQAEPDPRRGMMFRVGEDYDQPVRVL
;
A
#
# COMPACT_ATOMS: atom_id res chain seq x y z
N MET A 1 -2.31 15.37 -4.81
CA MET A 1 -3.64 14.89 -5.21
C MET A 1 -3.83 13.51 -4.59
N LEU A 2 -4.73 13.39 -3.61
CA LEU A 2 -5.05 12.12 -2.95
C LEU A 2 -6.06 11.37 -3.83
N TYR A 3 -5.70 10.17 -4.29
CA TYR A 3 -6.61 9.29 -5.02
C TYR A 3 -7.34 8.39 -4.02
N PHE A 4 -8.65 8.53 -3.91
CA PHE A 4 -9.50 7.66 -3.10
C PHE A 4 -10.31 6.74 -4.01
N LYS A 5 -10.15 5.43 -3.85
CA LYS A 5 -11.03 4.43 -4.47
C LYS A 5 -11.67 3.60 -3.37
N VAL A 6 -12.99 3.74 -3.22
CA VAL A 6 -13.78 2.91 -2.29
C VAL A 6 -13.96 1.54 -2.94
N VAL A 7 -13.42 0.50 -2.31
CA VAL A 7 -13.56 -0.89 -2.78
C VAL A 7 -14.65 -1.56 -1.94
N PRO A 8 -15.77 -2.03 -2.54
CA PRO A 8 -16.80 -2.72 -1.78
C PRO A 8 -16.22 -4.01 -1.20
N GLN A 9 -16.22 -4.11 0.12
CA GLN A 9 -15.71 -5.29 0.82
C GLN A 9 -16.70 -6.45 0.70
N ARG A 10 -16.45 -7.36 -0.25
CA ARG A 10 -16.84 -8.77 -0.03
C ARG A 10 -16.17 -9.25 1.26
N ALA A 11 -16.80 -10.21 1.95
CA ALA A 11 -16.25 -10.89 3.13
C ALA A 11 -14.93 -11.62 2.77
N MET A 12 -13.87 -10.85 2.61
CA MET A 12 -12.53 -11.29 2.28
C MET A 12 -11.79 -11.52 3.58
N SER A 13 -11.15 -12.68 3.72
CA SER A 13 -10.38 -13.00 4.92
C SER A 13 -9.16 -12.09 5.06
N VAL A 14 -8.61 -12.01 6.27
CA VAL A 14 -7.35 -11.30 6.53
C VAL A 14 -6.22 -11.86 5.68
N ASP A 15 -6.14 -13.19 5.54
CA ASP A 15 -5.11 -13.86 4.76
C ASP A 15 -5.21 -13.55 3.26
N GLU A 16 -6.44 -13.51 2.72
CA GLU A 16 -6.66 -13.15 1.33
C GLU A 16 -6.30 -11.68 1.07
N ALA A 17 -6.72 -10.77 1.96
CA ALA A 17 -6.36 -9.35 1.87
C ALA A 17 -4.83 -9.16 1.92
N ARG A 18 -4.15 -9.87 2.83
CA ARG A 18 -2.68 -9.83 2.96
C ARG A 18 -2.00 -10.37 1.70
N ARG A 19 -2.47 -11.49 1.14
CA ARG A 19 -1.94 -12.06 -0.11
C ARG A 19 -2.08 -11.09 -1.27
N LEU A 20 -3.24 -10.44 -1.42
CA LEU A 20 -3.46 -9.46 -2.48
C LEU A 20 -2.60 -8.21 -2.31
N ASN A 21 -2.47 -7.71 -1.07
CA ASN A 21 -1.59 -6.59 -0.77
C ASN A 21 -0.12 -6.93 -1.09
N GLN A 22 0.34 -8.13 -0.75
CA GLN A 22 1.69 -8.59 -1.08
C GLN A 22 1.93 -8.63 -2.60
N GLN A 23 0.99 -9.19 -3.37
CA GLN A 23 1.08 -9.22 -4.84
C GLN A 23 1.13 -7.82 -5.45
N ALA A 24 0.31 -6.90 -4.91
CA ALA A 24 0.32 -5.51 -5.36
C ALA A 24 1.62 -4.79 -4.99
N PHE A 25 2.16 -5.03 -3.79
CA PHE A 25 3.46 -4.54 -3.37
C PHE A 25 4.55 -4.99 -4.35
N GLU A 26 4.66 -6.29 -4.62
CA GLU A 26 5.68 -6.84 -5.53
C GLU A 26 5.57 -6.25 -6.95
N ARG A 27 4.34 -6.05 -7.45
CA ARG A 27 4.15 -5.39 -8.74
C ARG A 27 4.63 -3.93 -8.72
N ILE A 28 4.20 -3.15 -7.73
CA ILE A 28 4.59 -1.73 -7.59
C ILE A 28 6.10 -1.62 -7.41
N TRP A 29 6.69 -2.55 -6.67
CA TRP A 29 8.11 -2.66 -6.45
C TRP A 29 8.90 -2.84 -7.73
N GLN A 30 8.51 -3.81 -8.57
CA GLN A 30 9.15 -4.04 -9.86
C GLN A 30 8.97 -2.85 -10.80
N GLU A 31 7.78 -2.24 -10.82
CA GLU A 31 7.53 -1.02 -11.59
C GLU A 31 8.43 0.14 -11.15
N ALA A 32 8.57 0.37 -9.83
CA ALA A 32 9.43 1.43 -9.29
C ALA A 32 10.91 1.15 -9.56
N LYS A 33 11.35 -0.10 -9.42
CA LYS A 33 12.73 -0.54 -9.73
C LYS A 33 13.06 -0.35 -11.22
N ALA A 34 12.09 -0.55 -12.10
CA ALA A 34 12.22 -0.29 -13.53
C ALA A 34 12.16 1.20 -13.92
N GLY A 35 12.10 2.12 -12.95
CA GLY A 35 12.06 3.55 -13.20
C GLY A 35 10.70 4.07 -13.69
N SER A 36 9.60 3.37 -13.38
CA SER A 36 8.25 3.82 -13.76
C SER A 36 7.97 5.22 -13.20
N PRO A 37 7.53 6.18 -14.04
CA PRO A 37 7.20 7.54 -13.59
C PRO A 37 5.94 7.59 -12.72
N LYS A 38 5.21 6.48 -12.57
CA LYS A 38 4.03 6.38 -11.71
C LYS A 38 4.36 6.49 -10.22
N TRP A 39 5.58 6.12 -9.85
CA TRP A 39 5.98 5.98 -8.45
C TRP A 39 7.08 6.97 -8.13
N THR A 40 6.86 7.81 -7.13
CA THR A 40 7.85 8.80 -6.70
C THR A 40 8.69 8.22 -5.57
N LYS A 41 10.03 8.29 -5.68
CA LYS A 41 10.93 7.87 -4.58
C LYS A 41 10.59 8.65 -3.30
N GLY A 42 10.55 7.93 -2.17
CA GLY A 42 10.19 8.46 -0.86
C GLY A 42 8.69 8.56 -0.60
N GLN A 43 7.84 8.25 -1.58
CA GLN A 43 6.38 8.25 -1.45
C GLN A 43 5.89 7.04 -0.65
N TRP A 44 5.00 7.27 0.30
CA TRP A 44 4.24 6.25 0.99
C TRP A 44 3.06 5.79 0.13
N ILE A 45 2.84 4.48 0.08
CA ILE A 45 1.75 3.84 -0.65
C ILE A 45 0.94 3.01 0.33
N GLY A 46 -0.38 3.19 0.32
CA GLY A 46 -1.33 2.42 1.10
C GLY A 46 -2.14 1.47 0.23
N LEU A 47 -2.21 0.20 0.65
CA LEU A 47 -2.88 -0.88 -0.05
C LEU A 47 -4.03 -1.45 0.78
N LEU A 48 -5.14 -1.73 0.10
CA LEU A 48 -6.27 -2.52 0.61
C LEU A 48 -6.74 -3.50 -0.45
N ALA A 49 -6.79 -4.79 -0.09
CA ALA A 49 -7.18 -5.88 -1.00
C ALA A 49 -6.48 -5.81 -2.37
N GLY A 50 -5.18 -5.47 -2.38
CA GLY A 50 -4.36 -5.35 -3.60
C GLY A 50 -4.57 -4.06 -4.40
N GLN A 51 -5.37 -3.11 -3.92
CA GLN A 51 -5.58 -1.82 -4.57
C GLN A 51 -4.88 -0.69 -3.82
N VAL A 52 -4.28 0.24 -4.57
CA VAL A 52 -3.75 1.49 -4.01
C VAL A 52 -4.92 2.38 -3.63
N VAL A 53 -5.04 2.65 -2.33
CA VAL A 53 -6.10 3.51 -1.76
C VAL A 53 -5.59 4.87 -1.33
N ALA A 54 -4.27 5.01 -1.19
CA ALA A 54 -3.62 6.29 -0.91
C ALA A 54 -2.16 6.27 -1.35
N ALA A 55 -1.66 7.44 -1.75
CA ALA A 55 -0.25 7.67 -2.06
C ALA A 55 0.12 9.12 -1.68
N SER A 56 1.11 9.31 -0.81
CA SER A 56 1.56 10.64 -0.36
C SER A 56 3.02 10.62 0.08
N LEU A 57 3.69 11.78 0.08
CA LEU A 57 5.00 11.91 0.71
C LEU A 57 4.92 11.90 2.25
N LYS A 58 3.72 12.06 2.83
CA LYS A 58 3.51 12.06 4.28
C LYS A 58 2.91 10.75 4.76
N PHE A 59 3.53 10.15 5.76
CA PHE A 59 3.10 8.90 6.38
C PHE A 59 1.67 8.97 6.94
N ASP A 60 1.37 10.02 7.73
CA ASP A 60 0.09 10.14 8.43
C ASP A 60 -1.11 10.27 7.47
N GLU A 61 -0.92 10.88 6.30
CA GLU A 61 -1.96 11.01 5.29
C GLU A 61 -2.36 9.64 4.72
N VAL A 62 -1.37 8.76 4.48
CA VAL A 62 -1.62 7.40 3.97
C VAL A 62 -2.20 6.50 5.05
N LEU A 63 -1.67 6.57 6.28
CA LEU A 63 -2.20 5.81 7.41
C LEU A 63 -3.65 6.20 7.72
N GLY A 64 -3.96 7.50 7.73
CA GLY A 64 -5.31 8.01 7.94
C GLY A 64 -6.29 7.49 6.88
N ALA A 65 -5.89 7.52 5.60
CA ALA A 65 -6.72 7.02 4.51
C ALA A 65 -6.97 5.50 4.59
N ILE A 66 -5.96 4.70 4.95
CA ILE A 66 -6.12 3.26 5.17
C ILE A 66 -7.14 3.02 6.30
N ARG A 67 -6.96 3.65 7.47
CA ARG A 67 -7.83 3.46 8.64
C ARG A 67 -9.26 3.90 8.38
N GLN A 68 -9.46 4.95 7.57
CA GLN A 68 -10.78 5.41 7.19
C GLN A 68 -11.51 4.42 6.28
N ALA A 69 -10.78 3.73 5.40
CA ALA A 69 -11.34 2.77 4.45
C ALA A 69 -11.46 1.33 5.00
N GLU A 70 -10.59 0.96 5.95
CA GLU A 70 -10.55 -0.35 6.58
C GLU A 70 -10.15 -0.21 8.06
N PRO A 71 -11.10 -0.41 9.00
CA PRO A 71 -10.83 -0.33 10.42
C PRO A 71 -9.93 -1.46 10.97
N ASP A 72 -9.91 -2.64 10.33
CA ASP A 72 -9.04 -3.74 10.77
C ASP A 72 -7.59 -3.54 10.27
N PRO A 73 -6.63 -3.19 11.14
CA PRO A 73 -5.28 -2.88 10.73
C PRO A 73 -4.55 -4.06 10.08
N ARG A 74 -5.03 -5.31 10.28
CA ARG A 74 -4.42 -6.52 9.71
C ARG A 74 -4.68 -6.68 8.22
N ARG A 75 -5.64 -5.94 7.67
CA ARG A 75 -6.06 -6.01 6.25
C ARG A 75 -5.45 -4.92 5.39
N GLY A 76 -4.79 -3.94 6.02
CA GLY A 76 -4.00 -2.90 5.36
C GLY A 76 -2.55 -3.28 5.16
N MET A 77 -1.91 -2.66 4.18
CA MET A 77 -0.47 -2.67 4.02
C MET A 77 0.00 -1.28 3.61
N MET A 78 1.13 -0.85 4.15
CA MET A 78 1.75 0.42 3.79
C MET A 78 3.25 0.24 3.66
N PHE A 79 3.84 0.87 2.65
CA PHE A 79 5.29 0.85 2.41
C PHE A 79 5.74 2.15 1.77
N ARG A 80 7.06 2.39 1.80
CA ARG A 80 7.68 3.56 1.18
C ARG A 80 8.42 3.15 -0.09
N VAL A 81 8.17 3.87 -1.18
CA VAL A 81 8.83 3.62 -2.46
C VAL A 81 10.30 4.04 -2.37
N GLY A 82 11.21 3.15 -2.73
CA GLY A 82 12.62 3.49 -2.95
C GLY A 82 13.48 3.73 -1.70
N GLU A 83 13.03 3.28 -0.52
CA GLU A 83 13.95 2.95 0.57
C GLU A 83 14.30 1.46 0.47
N ASP A 84 15.59 1.15 0.67
CA ASP A 84 16.32 -0.09 0.37
C ASP A 84 15.47 -1.30 -0.07
N TYR A 85 15.66 -1.64 -1.34
CA TYR A 85 15.01 -2.77 -1.99
C TYR A 85 15.46 -4.15 -1.49
N ASP A 86 16.35 -4.18 -0.50
CA ASP A 86 16.98 -5.38 0.05
C ASP A 86 16.89 -5.46 1.59
N GLN A 87 16.25 -4.51 2.26
CA GLN A 87 16.07 -4.58 3.71
C GLN A 87 14.65 -5.06 4.07
N PRO A 88 14.51 -6.18 4.81
CA PRO A 88 13.22 -6.62 5.28
C PRO A 88 12.64 -5.58 6.24
N VAL A 89 11.60 -4.88 5.80
CA VAL A 89 10.85 -3.96 6.66
C VAL A 89 10.14 -4.81 7.72
N ARG A 90 10.62 -4.75 8.97
CA ARG A 90 9.90 -5.28 10.13
C ARG A 90 8.64 -4.46 10.34
N VAL A 91 7.50 -5.10 10.18
CA VAL A 91 6.21 -4.56 10.63
C VAL A 91 6.16 -4.74 12.15
N LEU A 92 6.06 -3.62 12.89
CA LEU A 92 5.77 -3.59 14.33
C LEU A 92 4.32 -3.99 14.61
#